data_AF-A0A0S9P989-F1
#
_entry.id   AF-A0A0S9P989-F1
#
_cell.length_a   1.000
_cell.length_b   1.000
_cell.length_c   1.000
_cell.angle_alpha   90.00
_cell.angle_beta   90.00
_cell.angle_gamma   90.00
#
_symmetry.space_group_name_H-M   'P 1'
#
loop_
_entity.id
_entity.type
_entity.pdbx_description
1 polymer ?
#
loop_
_entity_poly.entity_id
_entity_poly.type
_entity_poly.pdbx_seq_one_letter_code
_entity_poly.pdbx_strand_id
1 'polypeptide(L)'
;MPAPTDDTVRIGRHPGIQNLRLIAEASLSVAAALGAPASLLFSTLGAGEGSWPLGVLSVWLVFGGGIAIGVTLAYAVIEFSPGESTASMRRGTLSFRRRTVPLDTITEAWRSVSSAPNGTGYKVYRFTSTDGATSRVLVRGHPMKGLDAQGLRSLAAFVGGLPLEVPDAAARPARIGDGREAAGPPALTERQRAAAVSLTEGGGKSRVGRETLLIELQGLIDAAEAADSRYPSGADGTTESRESAAAATRRPRGGIRALIALVKADRLERAREDDDAEATDLLASHLARTGRLRRLLLRLLIGCIGVGVGVVAVSIVLDAISSRILNATGEDVVLLVVASAILLSIALVLGWCAAADADVRSRRDLARRWMALRDGGERKRGMPTPFLLAWTEQAWRLRSAGAGIWSVVGAVMIIIGIVALVDSELPLFTRIGILVSGLALVGIGVAMFMSVTRRRRAEAEEMVYLGGGRLLPPDGLS
;
A
#
# COMPACT_ATOMS: atom_id res chain seq x y z
N MET A 1 2.84 -42.43 32.57
CA MET A 1 3.58 -41.88 31.41
C MET A 1 3.51 -40.37 31.50
N PRO A 2 4.62 -39.65 31.57
CA PRO A 2 4.61 -38.19 31.48
C PRO A 2 4.12 -37.77 30.09
N ALA A 3 3.36 -36.68 30.01
CA ALA A 3 2.91 -36.11 28.73
C ALA A 3 4.14 -35.74 27.88
N PRO A 4 4.15 -36.01 26.57
CA PRO A 4 5.23 -35.56 25.70
C PRO A 4 5.36 -34.03 25.82
N THR A 5 6.57 -33.57 26.12
CA THR A 5 6.93 -32.15 26.05
C THR A 5 6.86 -31.73 24.59
N ASP A 6 5.75 -31.08 24.22
CA ASP A 6 5.58 -30.45 22.92
C ASP A 6 6.53 -29.24 22.84
N ASP A 7 7.79 -29.48 22.47
CA ASP A 7 8.80 -28.45 22.22
C ASP A 7 8.54 -27.69 20.91
N THR A 8 7.26 -27.50 20.55
CA THR A 8 6.84 -26.77 19.35
C THR A 8 6.64 -25.29 19.66
N VAL A 9 7.49 -24.44 19.08
CA VAL A 9 7.32 -22.99 19.07
C VAL A 9 6.42 -22.59 17.92
N ARG A 10 5.23 -22.12 18.28
CA ARG A 10 4.22 -21.62 17.34
C ARG A 10 4.43 -20.12 17.09
N ILE A 11 4.73 -19.76 15.85
CA ILE A 11 4.94 -18.35 15.46
C ILE A 11 3.58 -17.72 15.12
N GLY A 12 3.06 -16.96 16.09
CA GLY A 12 1.81 -16.20 15.97
C GLY A 12 0.54 -17.02 16.27
N ARG A 13 -0.60 -16.33 16.32
CA ARG A 13 -1.93 -16.97 16.37
C ARG A 13 -2.59 -16.84 15.00
N HIS A 14 -3.63 -17.64 14.72
CA HIS A 14 -4.35 -17.53 13.45
C HIS A 14 -4.91 -16.11 13.26
N PRO A 15 -4.55 -15.39 12.19
CA PRO A 15 -4.98 -14.01 11.98
C PRO A 15 -6.50 -13.92 11.78
N GLY A 16 -7.17 -14.97 11.29
CA GLY A 16 -8.64 -15.02 11.25
C GLY A 16 -9.27 -14.97 12.63
N ILE A 17 -8.68 -15.64 13.63
CA ILE A 17 -9.17 -15.64 15.02
C ILE A 17 -8.82 -14.31 15.69
N GLN A 18 -7.57 -13.85 15.55
CA GLN A 18 -7.13 -12.58 16.15
C GLN A 18 -7.93 -11.37 15.65
N ASN A 19 -8.44 -11.42 14.42
CA ASN A 19 -9.15 -10.32 13.78
C ASN A 19 -10.65 -10.61 13.57
N LEU A 20 -11.22 -11.60 14.27
CA LEU A 20 -12.61 -12.02 14.07
C LEU A 20 -13.60 -10.88 14.31
N ARG A 21 -13.36 -10.07 15.35
CA ARG A 21 -14.15 -8.86 15.65
C ARG A 21 -14.16 -7.88 14.47
N LEU A 22 -13.00 -7.57 13.93
CA LEU A 22 -12.86 -6.67 12.78
C LEU A 22 -13.56 -7.23 11.54
N ILE A 23 -13.41 -8.52 11.27
CA ILE A 23 -14.06 -9.20 10.15
C ILE A 23 -15.58 -9.10 10.29
N ALA A 24 -16.11 -9.36 11.49
CA ALA A 24 -17.54 -9.27 11.80
C ALA A 24 -18.11 -7.85 11.64
N GLU A 25 -17.37 -6.83 12.09
CA GLU A 25 -17.76 -5.42 11.95
C GLU A 25 -17.74 -4.97 10.48
N ALA A 26 -16.68 -5.32 9.74
CA ALA A 26 -16.57 -4.98 8.32
C ALA A 26 -17.62 -5.69 7.45
N SER A 27 -17.92 -6.97 7.74
CA SER A 27 -18.95 -7.71 7.01
C SER A 27 -20.35 -7.17 7.27
N LEU A 28 -20.61 -6.57 8.43
CA LEU A 28 -21.92 -6.00 8.75
C LEU A 28 -22.27 -4.81 7.86
N SER A 29 -21.29 -3.96 7.54
CA SER A 29 -21.49 -2.81 6.65
C SER A 29 -21.85 -3.25 5.23
N VAL A 30 -21.18 -4.28 4.72
CA VAL A 30 -21.48 -4.87 3.41
C VAL A 30 -22.84 -5.56 3.41
N ALA A 31 -23.17 -6.27 4.50
CA ALA A 31 -24.45 -6.92 4.68
C ALA A 31 -25.62 -5.94 4.74
N ALA A 32 -25.46 -4.78 5.38
CA ALA A 32 -26.48 -3.74 5.39
C ALA A 32 -26.71 -3.16 3.99
N ALA A 33 -25.63 -2.93 3.22
CA ALA A 33 -25.73 -2.38 1.86
C ALA A 33 -26.35 -3.38 0.86
N LEU A 34 -25.99 -4.67 0.96
CA LEU A 34 -26.47 -5.72 0.06
C LEU A 34 -27.70 -6.47 0.60
N GLY A 35 -28.18 -6.12 1.81
CA GLY A 35 -29.31 -6.76 2.46
C GLY A 35 -30.62 -6.54 1.73
N ALA A 36 -30.82 -5.35 1.17
CA ALA A 36 -32.02 -5.04 0.37
C ALA A 36 -32.15 -5.95 -0.88
N PRO A 37 -31.15 -6.07 -1.78
CA PRO A 37 -31.26 -6.99 -2.90
C PRO A 37 -31.35 -8.46 -2.46
N ALA A 38 -30.63 -8.87 -1.41
CA ALA A 38 -30.73 -10.24 -0.88
C ALA A 38 -32.12 -10.54 -0.28
N SER A 39 -32.79 -9.54 0.31
CA SER A 39 -34.11 -9.69 0.92
C SER A 39 -35.20 -10.04 -0.09
N LEU A 40 -35.02 -9.70 -1.38
CA LEU A 40 -35.94 -10.09 -2.45
C LEU A 40 -36.08 -11.62 -2.58
N LEU A 41 -35.00 -12.36 -2.32
CA LEU A 41 -35.03 -13.82 -2.30
C LEU A 41 -35.88 -14.37 -1.14
N PHE A 42 -35.83 -13.70 0.02
CA PHE A 42 -36.60 -14.12 1.19
C PHE A 42 -38.06 -13.67 1.11
N SER A 43 -38.33 -12.53 0.46
CA SER A 43 -39.71 -12.09 0.21
C SER A 43 -40.43 -13.04 -0.75
N THR A 44 -39.76 -13.54 -1.79
CA THR A 44 -40.36 -14.54 -2.71
C THR A 44 -40.60 -15.89 -2.04
N LEU A 45 -39.83 -16.22 -1.00
CA LEU A 45 -40.03 -17.39 -0.15
C LEU A 45 -41.10 -17.20 0.95
N GLY A 46 -41.78 -16.05 0.99
CA GLY A 46 -42.86 -15.77 1.94
C GLY A 46 -42.41 -15.33 3.33
N ALA A 47 -41.18 -14.83 3.49
CA ALA A 47 -40.65 -14.41 4.79
C ALA A 47 -41.27 -13.12 5.35
N GLY A 48 -42.12 -12.42 4.58
CA GLY A 48 -42.83 -11.22 5.00
C GLY A 48 -41.91 -10.13 5.57
N GLU A 49 -42.25 -9.60 6.74
CA GLU A 49 -41.46 -8.58 7.46
C GLU A 49 -40.05 -9.07 7.85
N GLY A 50 -39.84 -10.38 7.92
CA GLY A 50 -38.54 -10.99 8.21
C GLY A 50 -37.59 -11.05 7.00
N SER A 51 -38.05 -10.69 5.79
CA SER A 51 -37.25 -10.78 4.56
C SER A 51 -35.97 -9.95 4.61
N TRP A 52 -36.05 -8.71 5.12
CA TRP A 52 -34.90 -7.83 5.25
C TRP A 52 -33.86 -8.31 6.27
N PRO A 53 -34.19 -8.61 7.54
CA PRO A 53 -33.20 -9.10 8.49
C PRO A 53 -32.59 -10.45 8.07
N LEU A 54 -33.35 -11.34 7.41
CA LEU A 54 -32.81 -12.58 6.85
C LEU A 54 -31.86 -12.32 5.67
N GLY A 55 -32.20 -11.35 4.81
CA GLY A 55 -31.33 -10.86 3.74
C GLY A 55 -29.98 -10.36 4.27
N VAL A 56 -30.01 -9.46 5.26
CA VAL A 56 -28.80 -8.95 5.92
C VAL A 56 -28.02 -10.08 6.60
N LEU A 57 -28.67 -10.94 7.38
CA LEU A 57 -28.01 -12.04 8.10
C LEU A 57 -27.33 -13.02 7.15
N SER A 58 -28.00 -13.39 6.05
CA SER A 58 -27.44 -14.32 5.07
C SER A 58 -26.20 -13.74 4.38
N VAL A 59 -26.25 -12.48 3.94
CA VAL A 59 -25.07 -11.80 3.37
C VAL A 59 -23.96 -11.69 4.41
N TRP A 60 -24.30 -11.36 5.66
CA TRP A 60 -23.33 -11.24 6.74
C TRP A 60 -22.61 -12.56 7.02
N LEU A 61 -23.34 -13.66 7.12
CA LEU A 61 -22.78 -15.00 7.35
C LEU A 61 -21.91 -15.47 6.18
N VAL A 62 -22.40 -15.31 4.95
CA VAL A 62 -21.67 -15.74 3.74
C VAL A 62 -20.41 -14.90 3.55
N PHE A 63 -20.53 -13.58 3.66
CA PHE A 63 -19.41 -12.66 3.44
C PHE A 63 -18.42 -12.68 4.61
N GLY A 64 -18.89 -12.57 5.85
CA GLY A 64 -18.07 -12.63 7.05
C GLY A 64 -17.40 -13.99 7.24
N GLY A 65 -18.17 -15.07 7.10
CA GLY A 65 -17.65 -16.43 7.13
C GLY A 65 -16.66 -16.70 5.98
N GLY A 66 -16.99 -16.24 4.77
CA GLY A 66 -16.12 -16.33 3.61
C GLY A 66 -14.78 -15.60 3.79
N ILE A 67 -14.80 -14.38 4.36
CA ILE A 67 -13.58 -13.65 4.70
C ILE A 67 -12.79 -14.36 5.80
N ALA A 68 -13.44 -14.80 6.87
CA ALA A 68 -12.77 -15.49 7.97
C ALA A 68 -12.07 -16.78 7.49
N ILE A 69 -12.77 -17.61 6.70
CA ILE A 69 -12.20 -18.80 6.08
C ILE A 69 -11.09 -18.40 5.10
N GLY A 70 -11.35 -17.42 4.23
CA GLY A 70 -10.39 -16.95 3.24
C GLY A 70 -9.08 -16.44 3.85
N VAL A 71 -9.15 -15.68 4.95
CA VAL A 71 -7.99 -15.18 5.70
C VAL A 71 -7.29 -16.33 6.43
N THR A 72 -8.04 -17.20 7.11
CA THR A 72 -7.48 -18.35 7.85
C THR A 72 -6.76 -19.32 6.90
N LEU A 73 -7.30 -19.50 5.70
CA LEU A 73 -6.63 -20.23 4.64
C LEU A 73 -5.43 -19.41 4.13
N ALA A 74 -5.59 -18.16 3.74
CA ALA A 74 -4.52 -17.39 3.10
C ALA A 74 -3.25 -17.21 3.95
N TYR A 75 -3.36 -17.22 5.28
CA TYR A 75 -2.24 -17.04 6.22
C TYR A 75 -2.09 -18.27 7.11
N ALA A 76 -0.93 -18.92 7.03
CA ALA A 76 -0.65 -20.12 7.81
C ALA A 76 0.07 -19.74 9.11
N VAL A 77 -0.27 -20.43 10.20
CA VAL A 77 0.58 -20.40 11.40
C VAL A 77 1.79 -21.28 11.12
N ILE A 78 2.99 -20.76 11.38
CA ILE A 78 4.21 -21.55 11.28
C ILE A 78 4.45 -22.20 12.63
N GLU A 79 4.48 -23.53 12.65
CA GLU A 79 4.89 -24.31 13.81
C GLU A 79 6.33 -24.80 13.56
N PHE A 80 7.22 -24.45 14.47
CA PHE A 80 8.65 -24.75 14.42
C PHE A 80 9.03 -25.45 15.72
N SER A 81 9.64 -26.64 15.67
CA SER A 81 10.05 -27.38 16.86
C SER A 81 11.55 -27.21 17.13
N PRO A 82 11.98 -26.38 18.09
CA PRO A 82 13.39 -26.26 18.47
C PRO A 82 13.96 -27.41 19.31
N GLY A 83 13.15 -28.36 19.80
CA GLY A 83 13.57 -29.37 20.80
C GLY A 83 14.77 -30.24 20.43
N GLU A 84 15.78 -30.19 21.31
CA GLU A 84 17.02 -30.96 21.36
C GLU A 84 16.77 -32.38 21.93
N SER A 85 17.00 -33.44 21.14
CA SER A 85 17.65 -34.67 21.60
C SER A 85 17.62 -35.73 20.49
N THR A 86 18.73 -36.45 20.37
CA THR A 86 19.05 -37.52 19.40
C THR A 86 19.66 -37.06 18.08
N ALA A 87 20.67 -37.81 17.64
CA ALA A 87 21.69 -37.51 16.66
C ALA A 87 21.22 -37.37 15.19
N SER A 88 19.95 -36.99 14.95
CA SER A 88 19.39 -36.58 13.65
C SER A 88 19.52 -35.06 13.37
N MET A 89 20.39 -34.42 14.15
CA MET A 89 20.75 -33.00 14.37
C MET A 89 20.97 -32.05 13.17
N ARG A 90 20.41 -32.26 11.97
CA ARG A 90 20.58 -31.32 10.84
C ARG A 90 19.32 -30.84 10.11
N ARG A 91 18.14 -31.37 10.43
CA ARG A 91 16.92 -31.04 9.69
C ARG A 91 15.79 -30.72 10.66
N GLY A 92 15.80 -29.51 11.23
CA GLY A 92 14.58 -29.01 11.84
C GLY A 92 13.43 -29.13 10.82
N THR A 93 12.24 -29.47 11.28
CA THR A 93 11.08 -29.62 10.41
C THR A 93 10.08 -28.51 10.69
N LEU A 94 9.40 -28.08 9.63
CA LEU A 94 8.42 -27.02 9.68
C LEU A 94 7.11 -27.54 9.12
N SER A 95 6.04 -27.37 9.89
CA SER A 95 4.70 -27.73 9.41
C SER A 95 4.08 -26.58 8.62
N PHE A 96 3.97 -26.75 7.31
CA PHE A 96 3.16 -25.91 6.43
C PHE A 96 1.75 -26.48 6.35
N ARG A 97 0.85 -26.04 7.24
CA ARG A 97 -0.56 -26.51 7.35
C ARG A 97 -0.70 -28.03 7.55
N ARG A 98 -0.55 -28.81 6.47
CA ARG A 98 -0.70 -30.28 6.41
C ARG A 98 0.55 -31.01 5.92
N ARG A 99 1.64 -30.29 5.66
CA ARG A 99 2.90 -30.86 5.17
C ARG A 99 4.05 -30.43 6.05
N THR A 100 4.73 -31.41 6.64
CA THR A 100 5.97 -31.21 7.37
C THR A 100 7.12 -31.22 6.38
N VAL A 101 7.86 -30.12 6.34
CA VAL A 101 8.92 -29.87 5.36
C VAL A 101 10.23 -29.58 6.10
N PRO A 102 11.35 -30.20 5.70
CA PRO A 102 12.66 -29.91 6.29
C PRO A 102 13.09 -28.45 6.02
N LEU A 103 13.68 -27.79 7.02
CA LEU A 103 14.11 -26.38 6.95
C LEU A 103 15.11 -26.10 5.82
N ASP A 104 15.97 -27.07 5.54
CA ASP A 104 16.99 -27.01 4.48
C ASP A 104 16.39 -26.92 3.08
N THR A 105 15.12 -27.30 2.92
CA THR A 105 14.42 -27.16 1.63
C THR A 105 13.85 -25.76 1.40
N ILE A 106 13.85 -24.87 2.40
CA ILE A 106 13.31 -23.51 2.25
C ILE A 106 14.38 -22.60 1.63
N THR A 107 14.32 -22.45 0.32
CA THR A 107 15.32 -21.74 -0.48
C THR A 107 14.88 -20.35 -0.94
N GLU A 108 13.59 -20.02 -0.83
CA GLU A 108 13.10 -18.70 -1.24
C GLU A 108 12.25 -18.01 -0.16
N ALA A 109 12.53 -16.72 0.03
CA ALA A 109 11.68 -15.82 0.79
C ALA A 109 11.25 -14.62 -0.05
N TRP A 110 9.96 -14.32 0.00
CA TRP A 110 9.32 -13.21 -0.68
C TRP A 110 8.72 -12.27 0.34
N ARG A 111 9.12 -11.01 0.28
CA ARG A 111 8.56 -9.92 1.05
C ARG A 111 7.44 -9.25 0.27
N SER A 112 6.26 -9.15 0.85
CA SER A 112 5.14 -8.38 0.31
C SER A 112 4.82 -7.24 1.26
N VAL A 113 4.92 -6.01 0.77
CA VAL A 113 4.38 -4.83 1.45
C VAL A 113 3.10 -4.45 0.74
N SER A 114 2.11 -3.99 1.49
CA SER A 114 0.91 -3.34 0.97
C SER A 114 0.67 -2.13 1.87
N SER A 115 0.46 -0.96 1.29
CA SER A 115 0.12 0.26 2.03
C SER A 115 -1.00 0.96 1.28
N ALA A 116 -2.03 1.39 2.00
CA ALA A 116 -3.12 2.17 1.44
C ALA A 116 -3.21 3.52 2.15
N PRO A 117 -3.71 4.57 1.46
CA PRO A 117 -3.72 5.94 1.97
C PRO A 117 -4.53 6.13 3.25
N ASN A 118 -5.48 5.23 3.53
CA ASN A 118 -6.34 5.22 4.71
C ASN A 118 -5.63 4.72 5.99
N GLY A 119 -4.30 4.73 6.02
CA GLY A 119 -3.50 4.22 7.15
C GLY A 119 -3.44 2.70 7.25
N THR A 120 -4.08 1.97 6.34
CA THR A 120 -3.98 0.50 6.32
C THR A 120 -2.67 0.06 5.69
N GLY A 121 -1.98 -0.89 6.31
CA GLY A 121 -0.65 -1.28 5.89
C GLY A 121 -0.31 -2.67 6.37
N TYR A 122 0.16 -3.52 5.46
CA TYR A 122 0.47 -4.92 5.71
C TYR A 122 1.88 -5.23 5.23
N LYS A 123 2.61 -6.00 6.04
CA LYS A 123 3.89 -6.60 5.70
C LYS A 123 3.75 -8.10 5.89
N VAL A 124 3.92 -8.85 4.80
CA VAL A 124 3.73 -10.29 4.74
C VAL A 124 5.00 -10.92 4.19
N TYR A 125 5.53 -11.92 4.88
CA TYR A 125 6.62 -12.74 4.37
C TYR A 125 6.07 -14.07 3.85
N ARG A 126 6.52 -14.49 2.67
CA ARG A 126 6.18 -15.77 2.08
C ARG A 126 7.44 -16.60 1.92
N PHE A 127 7.47 -17.76 2.57
CA PHE A 127 8.54 -18.74 2.42
C PHE A 127 8.10 -19.83 1.46
N THR A 128 9.00 -20.26 0.59
CA THR A 128 8.77 -21.32 -0.40
C THR A 128 9.87 -22.37 -0.28
N SER A 129 9.44 -23.63 -0.16
CA SER A 129 10.32 -24.80 -0.22
C SER A 129 10.59 -25.21 -1.68
N THR A 130 11.69 -25.92 -1.92
CA THR A 130 12.04 -26.55 -3.20
C THR A 130 10.90 -27.39 -3.77
N ASP A 131 10.09 -27.99 -2.90
CA ASP A 131 8.98 -28.87 -3.28
C ASP A 131 7.70 -28.08 -3.61
N GLY A 132 7.81 -26.74 -3.68
CA GLY A 132 6.71 -25.83 -3.98
C GLY A 132 5.76 -25.56 -2.81
N ALA A 133 6.00 -26.14 -1.63
CA ALA A 133 5.23 -25.83 -0.43
C ALA A 133 5.47 -24.37 -0.02
N THR A 134 4.40 -23.61 0.24
CA THR A 134 4.52 -22.20 0.61
C THR A 134 3.74 -21.84 1.86
N SER A 135 4.30 -20.95 2.66
CA SER A 135 3.63 -20.33 3.81
C SER A 135 3.70 -18.83 3.75
N ARG A 136 2.69 -18.18 4.34
CA ARG A 136 2.59 -16.73 4.44
C ARG A 136 2.41 -16.34 5.89
N VAL A 137 3.28 -15.45 6.37
CA VAL A 137 3.26 -14.89 7.72
C VAL A 137 2.92 -13.41 7.64
N LEU A 138 1.86 -13.00 8.32
CA LEU A 138 1.52 -11.59 8.49
C LEU A 138 2.39 -11.00 9.61
N VAL A 139 3.45 -10.31 9.24
CA VAL A 139 4.46 -9.78 10.16
C VAL A 139 3.94 -8.52 10.86
N ARG A 140 3.40 -7.59 10.08
CA ARG A 140 2.80 -6.33 10.58
C ARG A 140 1.55 -6.05 9.78
N GLY A 141 0.51 -5.54 10.43
CA GLY A 141 -0.74 -5.20 9.77
C GLY A 141 -1.48 -4.06 10.47
N HIS A 142 -2.27 -3.33 9.71
CA HIS A 142 -3.33 -2.45 10.20
C HIS A 142 -4.45 -2.40 9.15
N PRO A 143 -5.74 -2.56 9.54
CA PRO A 143 -6.25 -2.81 10.89
C PRO A 143 -5.98 -4.22 11.44
N MET A 144 -5.61 -5.20 10.60
CA MET A 144 -5.36 -6.56 11.11
C MET A 144 -4.09 -6.61 11.95
N LYS A 145 -4.14 -7.13 13.18
CA LYS A 145 -2.95 -7.29 14.02
C LYS A 145 -1.95 -8.27 13.39
N GLY A 146 -0.67 -7.90 13.40
CA GLY A 146 0.45 -8.75 12.99
C GLY A 146 1.03 -9.56 14.16
N LEU A 147 2.31 -9.92 14.06
CA LEU A 147 3.05 -10.57 15.13
C LEU A 147 3.36 -9.57 16.25
N ASP A 148 3.36 -10.06 17.49
CA ASP A 148 3.87 -9.35 18.67
C ASP A 148 5.41 -9.46 18.74
N ALA A 149 6.04 -8.76 19.69
CA ALA A 149 7.50 -8.76 19.84
C ALA A 149 8.06 -10.19 20.00
N GLN A 150 7.38 -11.04 20.77
CA GLN A 150 7.78 -12.45 20.94
C GLN A 150 7.69 -13.23 19.62
N GLY A 151 6.57 -13.12 18.90
CA GLY A 151 6.39 -13.75 17.58
C GLY A 151 7.40 -13.25 16.55
N LEU A 152 7.77 -11.97 16.59
CA LEU A 152 8.83 -11.41 15.74
C LEU A 152 10.21 -11.98 16.07
N ARG A 153 10.56 -12.14 17.36
CA ARG A 153 11.81 -12.79 17.78
C ARG A 153 11.87 -14.25 17.36
N SER A 154 10.78 -15.00 17.52
CA SER A 154 10.69 -16.39 17.04
C SER A 154 10.82 -16.47 15.52
N LEU A 155 10.25 -15.51 14.78
CA LEU A 155 10.41 -15.41 13.33
C LEU A 155 11.85 -15.06 12.93
N ALA A 156 12.55 -14.20 13.68
CA ALA A 156 13.94 -13.87 13.44
C ALA A 156 14.87 -15.07 13.67
N ALA A 157 14.66 -15.82 14.77
CA ALA A 157 15.38 -17.07 15.04
C ALA A 157 15.16 -18.10 13.92
N PHE A 158 13.91 -18.24 13.46
CA PHE A 158 13.57 -19.10 12.33
C PHE A 158 14.33 -18.68 11.05
N VAL A 159 14.27 -17.40 10.66
CA VAL A 159 14.96 -16.88 9.46
C VAL A 159 16.49 -17.06 9.56
N GLY A 160 17.06 -16.92 10.75
CA GLY A 160 18.48 -17.15 11.01
C GLY A 160 18.95 -18.57 10.65
N GLY A 161 18.07 -19.57 10.81
CA GLY A 161 18.35 -20.97 10.52
C GLY A 161 18.14 -21.40 9.05
N LEU A 162 17.65 -20.52 8.17
CA LEU A 162 17.33 -20.89 6.78
C LEU A 162 18.53 -20.75 5.83
N PRO A 163 18.69 -21.68 4.86
CA PRO A 163 19.66 -21.55 3.77
C PRO A 163 19.11 -20.65 2.65
N LEU A 164 18.76 -19.42 2.98
CA LEU A 164 18.32 -18.43 1.99
C LEU A 164 19.56 -17.84 1.30
N GLU A 165 20.00 -18.51 0.22
CA GLU A 165 21.07 -18.00 -0.63
C GLU A 165 20.57 -16.92 -1.60
N VAL A 166 21.46 -15.97 -1.87
CA VAL A 166 21.28 -14.83 -2.76
C VAL A 166 21.19 -15.37 -4.19
N PRO A 167 20.10 -15.18 -4.94
CA PRO A 167 20.23 -15.17 -6.39
C PRO A 167 21.00 -13.89 -6.69
N ASP A 168 22.29 -14.04 -6.99
CA ASP A 168 23.06 -13.01 -7.66
C ASP A 168 22.21 -12.45 -8.79
N ALA A 169 22.31 -11.13 -8.99
CA ALA A 169 21.48 -10.35 -9.88
C ALA A 169 21.63 -10.77 -11.36
N ALA A 170 21.14 -11.94 -11.75
CA ALA A 170 20.72 -12.25 -13.10
C ALA A 170 19.36 -11.54 -13.31
N ALA A 171 19.40 -10.20 -13.32
CA ALA A 171 18.33 -9.46 -13.96
C ALA A 171 18.31 -9.92 -15.42
N ARG A 172 17.19 -10.51 -15.87
CA ARG A 172 16.90 -10.65 -17.30
C ARG A 172 17.19 -9.29 -17.94
N PRO A 173 18.13 -9.17 -18.90
CA PRO A 173 18.27 -7.93 -19.64
C PRO A 173 16.90 -7.61 -20.23
N ALA A 174 16.44 -6.38 -20.01
CA ALA A 174 15.25 -5.89 -20.65
C ALA A 174 15.52 -5.89 -22.16
N ARG A 175 15.08 -6.96 -22.86
CA ARG A 175 15.02 -6.97 -24.32
C ARG A 175 13.99 -5.92 -24.73
N ILE A 176 14.47 -4.71 -24.96
CA ILE A 176 13.79 -3.78 -25.85
C ILE A 176 13.91 -4.44 -27.23
N GLY A 177 12.77 -4.71 -27.87
CA GLY A 177 12.77 -5.18 -29.26
C GLY A 177 13.68 -4.28 -30.09
N ASP A 178 14.51 -4.89 -30.94
CA ASP A 178 15.50 -4.29 -31.87
C ASP A 178 16.98 -4.56 -31.55
N GLY A 179 17.31 -5.54 -30.70
CA GLY A 179 18.65 -6.15 -30.67
C GLY A 179 19.83 -5.24 -30.26
N ARG A 180 19.56 -3.99 -29.89
CA ARG A 180 20.52 -3.09 -29.25
C ARG A 180 20.38 -3.21 -27.74
N GLU A 181 21.44 -3.70 -27.08
CA GLU A 181 21.62 -3.52 -25.64
C GLU A 181 21.79 -2.03 -25.36
N ALA A 182 20.68 -1.34 -25.09
CA ALA A 182 20.78 -0.06 -24.40
C ALA A 182 21.45 -0.37 -23.06
N ALA A 183 22.53 0.33 -22.73
CA ALA A 183 23.11 0.35 -21.39
C ALA A 183 22.06 0.94 -20.43
N GLY A 184 21.10 0.11 -20.05
CA GLY A 184 20.12 0.43 -19.04
C GLY A 184 20.82 0.68 -17.71
N PRO A 185 20.14 1.32 -16.74
CA PRO A 185 20.68 1.43 -15.40
C PRO A 185 21.10 0.04 -14.90
N PRO A 186 22.26 -0.08 -14.23
CA PRO A 186 22.73 -1.35 -13.71
C PRO A 186 21.65 -1.99 -12.83
N ALA A 187 21.57 -3.32 -12.86
CA ALA A 187 20.57 -4.05 -12.10
C ALA A 187 20.59 -3.64 -10.62
N LEU A 188 19.45 -3.20 -10.10
CA LEU A 188 19.31 -2.84 -8.68
C LEU A 188 19.74 -4.01 -7.79
N THR A 189 20.50 -3.69 -6.74
CA THR A 189 20.84 -4.65 -5.69
C THR A 189 19.58 -5.08 -4.93
N GLU A 190 19.65 -6.19 -4.18
CA GLU A 190 18.51 -6.69 -3.42
C GLU A 190 18.01 -5.66 -2.38
N ARG A 191 18.94 -5.03 -1.65
CA ARG A 191 18.62 -3.96 -0.69
C ARG A 191 17.92 -2.79 -1.39
N GLN A 192 18.35 -2.44 -2.59
CA GLN A 192 17.71 -1.41 -3.39
C GLN A 192 16.30 -1.82 -3.85
N ARG A 193 16.10 -3.06 -4.29
CA ARG A 193 14.77 -3.57 -4.66
C ARG A 193 13.83 -3.63 -3.45
N ALA A 194 14.32 -4.07 -2.30
CA ALA A 194 13.55 -4.11 -1.07
C ALA A 194 13.16 -2.70 -0.59
N ALA A 195 14.08 -1.73 -0.70
CA ALA A 195 13.80 -0.32 -0.46
C ALA A 195 12.74 0.21 -1.45
N ALA A 196 12.88 -0.08 -2.75
CA ALA A 196 11.94 0.38 -3.78
C ALA A 196 10.52 -0.17 -3.55
N VAL A 197 10.40 -1.44 -3.17
CA VAL A 197 9.12 -2.05 -2.80
C VAL A 197 8.52 -1.41 -1.55
N SER A 198 9.34 -0.97 -0.60
CA SER A 198 8.88 -0.27 0.61
C SER A 198 8.36 1.14 0.31
N LEU A 199 8.94 1.80 -0.69
CA LEU A 199 8.60 3.16 -1.12
C LEU A 199 7.41 3.21 -2.10
N THR A 200 7.01 2.07 -2.68
CA THR A 200 5.89 2.02 -3.62
C THR A 200 4.55 2.16 -2.88
N GLU A 201 3.77 3.20 -3.20
CA GLU A 201 2.38 3.38 -2.72
C GLU A 201 1.48 2.24 -3.25
N GLY A 202 0.81 1.50 -2.37
CA GLY A 202 0.15 0.23 -2.71
C GLY A 202 1.01 -1.02 -2.45
N GLY A 203 2.30 -0.80 -2.16
CA GLY A 203 3.30 -1.82 -1.88
C GLY A 203 3.69 -2.67 -3.10
N GLY A 204 4.32 -3.81 -2.84
CA GLY A 204 4.91 -4.65 -3.87
C GLY A 204 5.44 -5.97 -3.30
N LYS A 205 5.98 -6.81 -4.18
CA LYS A 205 6.60 -8.08 -3.83
C LYS A 205 8.05 -8.07 -4.27
N SER A 206 8.98 -8.37 -3.36
CA SER A 206 10.40 -8.57 -3.66
C SER A 206 10.87 -9.89 -3.09
N ARG A 207 11.72 -10.60 -3.83
CA ARG A 207 12.53 -11.67 -3.23
C ARG A 207 13.57 -11.03 -2.31
N VAL A 208 13.79 -11.62 -1.14
CA VAL A 208 14.70 -11.10 -0.12
C VAL A 208 15.54 -12.23 0.46
N GLY A 209 16.81 -11.94 0.71
CA GLY A 209 17.78 -12.81 1.35
C GLY A 209 17.69 -12.74 2.87
N ARG A 210 18.46 -13.62 3.51
CA ARG A 210 18.47 -13.77 4.97
C ARG A 210 18.82 -12.48 5.71
N GLU A 211 19.90 -11.82 5.32
CA GLU A 211 20.41 -10.62 6.02
C GLU A 211 19.41 -9.46 5.98
N THR A 212 18.84 -9.18 4.80
CA THR A 212 17.83 -8.12 4.63
C THR A 212 16.61 -8.37 5.52
N LEU A 213 16.15 -9.63 5.60
CA LEU A 213 15.04 -10.02 6.47
C LEU A 213 15.36 -9.85 7.95
N LEU A 214 16.55 -10.25 8.40
CA LEU A 214 16.95 -10.15 9.80
C LEU A 214 17.06 -8.68 10.26
N ILE A 215 17.68 -7.82 9.45
CA ILE A 215 17.76 -6.37 9.73
C ILE A 215 16.35 -5.78 9.85
N GLU A 216 15.46 -6.14 8.91
CA GLU A 216 14.08 -5.65 8.91
C GLU A 216 13.27 -6.17 10.12
N LEU A 217 13.47 -7.43 10.51
CA LEU A 217 12.83 -8.01 11.69
C LEU A 217 13.33 -7.37 12.98
N GLN A 218 14.63 -7.09 13.10
CA GLN A 218 15.18 -6.40 14.26
C GLN A 218 14.54 -5.02 14.46
N GLY A 219 14.46 -4.21 13.39
CA GLY A 219 13.80 -2.91 13.48
C GLY A 219 12.30 -2.98 13.82
N LEU A 220 11.62 -4.10 13.51
CA LEU A 220 10.23 -4.34 13.91
C LEU A 220 10.12 -4.78 15.37
N ILE A 221 11.08 -5.58 15.87
CA ILE A 221 11.16 -5.99 17.27
C ILE A 221 11.36 -4.74 18.14
N ASP A 222 12.35 -3.91 17.83
CA ASP A 222 12.65 -2.68 18.57
C ASP A 222 11.42 -1.73 18.59
N ALA A 223 10.72 -1.60 17.45
CA ALA A 223 9.53 -0.78 17.36
C ALA A 223 8.33 -1.33 18.15
N ALA A 224 8.18 -2.67 18.23
CA ALA A 224 7.15 -3.31 19.02
C ALA A 224 7.42 -3.14 20.53
N GLU A 225 8.66 -3.36 20.96
CA GLU A 225 9.08 -3.17 22.36
C GLU A 225 8.95 -1.71 22.81
N ALA A 226 9.27 -0.75 21.93
CA ALA A 226 9.07 0.67 22.18
C ALA A 226 7.58 1.07 22.27
N ALA A 227 6.68 0.30 21.66
CA ALA A 227 5.24 0.52 21.77
C ALA A 227 4.66 -0.06 23.07
N ASP A 228 5.14 -1.24 23.48
CA ASP A 228 4.72 -1.91 24.72
C ASP A 228 5.17 -1.12 25.96
N SER A 229 6.38 -0.53 25.92
CA SER A 229 6.91 0.31 27.01
C SER A 229 6.15 1.63 27.22
N ARG A 230 5.37 2.12 26.25
CA ARG A 230 4.59 3.37 26.39
C ARG A 230 3.27 3.20 27.13
N TYR A 231 2.85 1.96 27.41
CA TYR A 231 1.69 1.66 28.24
C TYR A 231 2.12 0.85 29.47
N PRO A 232 2.62 1.50 30.54
CA PRO A 232 2.77 0.82 31.81
C PRO A 232 1.39 0.43 32.31
N SER A 233 1.08 -0.88 32.28
CA SER A 233 0.04 -1.45 33.13
C SER A 233 0.35 -1.05 34.58
N GLY A 234 -0.67 -0.56 35.28
CA GLY A 234 -0.52 0.19 36.52
C GLY A 234 0.19 -0.52 37.67
N ALA A 235 0.57 0.34 38.62
CA ALA A 235 1.07 0.09 39.97
C ALA A 235 2.51 -0.46 40.08
N ASP A 236 3.50 0.43 39.94
CA ASP A 236 4.23 0.83 41.15
C ASP A 236 4.94 2.18 40.96
N GLY A 237 4.82 2.99 42.00
CA GLY A 237 5.33 4.36 42.02
C GLY A 237 6.83 4.42 42.24
N THR A 238 7.42 5.47 41.65
CA THR A 238 8.58 6.22 42.16
C THR A 238 9.89 5.46 42.30
N THR A 239 10.80 5.55 41.30
CA THR A 239 12.17 6.12 41.41
C THR A 239 13.06 5.83 40.19
N GLU A 240 12.75 6.33 38.98
CA GLU A 240 13.73 6.25 37.86
C GLU A 240 13.89 7.53 37.02
N SER A 241 13.31 8.66 37.46
CA SER A 241 13.36 9.91 36.69
C SER A 241 14.66 10.74 36.87
N ARG A 242 15.74 10.16 37.41
CA ARG A 242 17.01 10.90 37.63
C ARG A 242 18.23 10.34 36.90
N GLU A 243 18.14 9.17 36.27
CA GLU A 243 19.30 8.54 35.60
C GLU A 243 19.35 8.78 34.08
N SER A 244 18.25 9.22 33.47
CA SER A 244 18.15 9.41 32.00
C SER A 244 18.86 10.68 31.48
N ALA A 245 19.12 11.67 32.33
CA ALA A 245 19.80 12.91 31.91
C ALA A 245 21.34 12.80 31.89
N ALA A 246 21.93 11.78 32.53
CA ALA A 246 23.39 11.61 32.60
C ALA A 246 23.98 10.78 31.44
N ALA A 247 23.14 10.08 30.66
CA ALA A 247 23.58 9.28 29.53
C ALA A 247 23.81 10.09 28.23
N ALA A 248 23.28 11.31 28.13
CA ALA A 248 23.33 12.14 26.93
C ALA A 248 24.68 12.86 26.71
N THR A 249 25.62 12.79 27.65
CA THR A 249 26.92 13.49 27.58
C THR A 249 28.13 12.57 27.56
N ARG A 250 27.97 11.29 27.18
CA ARG A 250 29.13 10.42 26.87
C ARG A 250 29.80 10.91 25.58
N ARG A 251 30.77 11.82 25.74
CA ARG A 251 31.75 12.16 24.69
C ARG A 251 32.35 10.85 24.15
N PRO A 252 32.37 10.63 22.82
CA PRO A 252 32.99 9.45 22.26
C PRO A 252 34.48 9.42 22.64
N ARG A 253 34.87 8.47 23.49
CA ARG A 253 36.28 8.08 23.68
C ARG A 253 36.73 7.32 22.42
N GLY A 254 36.80 8.01 21.30
CA GLY A 254 37.31 7.48 20.04
C GLY A 254 38.52 8.29 19.63
N GLY A 255 39.66 7.64 19.43
CA GLY A 255 40.89 8.30 18.99
C GLY A 255 40.76 8.98 17.61
N ILE A 256 41.89 9.35 17.01
CA ILE A 256 42.01 10.08 15.73
C ILE A 256 41.04 9.55 14.63
N ARG A 257 40.74 8.25 14.59
CA ARG A 257 39.78 7.65 13.65
C ARG A 257 38.33 8.14 13.81
N ALA A 258 37.85 8.32 15.05
CA ALA A 258 36.50 8.83 15.30
C ALA A 258 36.39 10.31 14.90
N LEU A 259 37.45 11.09 15.13
CA LEU A 259 37.51 12.48 14.69
C LEU A 259 37.57 12.59 13.17
N ILE A 260 38.32 11.72 12.49
CA ILE A 260 38.31 11.63 11.01
C ILE A 260 36.93 11.25 10.49
N ALA A 261 36.24 10.30 11.13
CA ALA A 261 34.89 9.91 10.73
C ALA A 261 33.89 11.06 10.91
N LEU A 262 33.96 11.78 12.03
CA LEU A 262 33.15 12.96 12.31
C LEU A 262 33.37 14.07 11.26
N VAL A 263 34.62 14.41 10.96
CA VAL A 263 34.96 15.44 9.97
C VAL A 263 34.51 15.01 8.56
N LYS A 264 34.62 13.73 8.22
CA LYS A 264 34.11 13.21 6.94
C LYS A 264 32.58 13.27 6.87
N ALA A 265 31.88 12.94 7.95
CA ALA A 265 30.42 13.03 8.02
C ALA A 265 29.95 14.48 7.86
N ASP A 266 30.57 15.41 8.59
CA ASP A 266 30.28 16.85 8.54
C ASP A 266 30.55 17.47 7.17
N ARG A 267 31.65 17.09 6.49
CA ARG A 267 31.89 17.51 5.10
C ARG A 267 30.84 16.98 4.12
N LEU A 268 30.40 15.74 4.32
CA LEU A 268 29.40 15.11 3.48
C LEU A 268 28.01 15.72 3.72
N GLU A 269 27.71 16.14 4.95
CA GLU A 269 26.48 16.85 5.31
C GLU A 269 26.44 18.23 4.67
N ARG A 270 27.51 19.04 4.78
CA ARG A 270 27.58 20.34 4.09
C ARG A 270 27.42 20.22 2.57
N ALA A 271 28.11 19.25 1.95
CA ALA A 271 27.96 19.00 0.52
C ALA A 271 26.52 18.63 0.13
N ARG A 272 25.78 17.96 1.03
CA ARG A 272 24.35 17.65 0.80
C ARG A 272 23.46 18.86 0.95
N GLU A 273 23.76 19.75 1.89
CA GLU A 273 23.06 21.03 2.07
C GLU A 273 23.25 21.94 0.85
N ASP A 274 24.49 22.03 0.34
CA ASP A 274 24.81 22.79 -0.87
C ASP A 274 24.06 22.23 -2.10
N ASP A 275 24.09 20.90 -2.28
CA ASP A 275 23.36 20.20 -3.35
C ASP A 275 21.82 20.44 -3.23
N ASP A 276 21.28 20.54 -2.00
CA ASP A 276 19.84 20.80 -1.76
C ASP A 276 19.46 22.28 -2.02
N ALA A 277 20.34 23.22 -1.68
CA ALA A 277 20.15 24.64 -1.99
C ALA A 277 20.14 24.89 -3.51
N GLU A 278 21.13 24.34 -4.23
CA GLU A 278 21.21 24.44 -5.70
C GLU A 278 19.98 23.84 -6.38
N ALA A 279 19.54 22.66 -5.92
CA ALA A 279 18.34 22.01 -6.44
C ALA A 279 17.07 22.86 -6.22
N THR A 280 16.97 23.55 -5.08
CA THR A 280 15.83 24.41 -4.74
C THR A 280 15.75 25.62 -5.66
N ASP A 281 16.88 26.30 -5.90
CA ASP A 281 16.96 27.44 -6.82
C ASP A 281 16.64 27.05 -8.27
N LEU A 282 17.12 25.87 -8.68
CA LEU A 282 16.88 25.33 -10.01
C LEU A 282 15.38 24.98 -10.21
N LEU A 283 14.74 24.38 -9.21
CA LEU A 283 13.29 24.12 -9.23
C LEU A 283 12.47 25.42 -9.25
N ALA A 284 12.85 26.41 -8.45
CA ALA A 284 12.15 27.70 -8.37
C ALA A 284 12.17 28.45 -9.71
N SER A 285 13.31 28.43 -10.41
CA SER A 285 13.47 29.10 -11.70
C SER A 285 12.69 28.43 -12.85
N HIS A 286 12.58 27.09 -12.85
CA HIS A 286 12.01 26.36 -13.99
C HIS A 286 10.50 26.07 -13.89
N LEU A 287 9.89 26.05 -12.69
CA LEU A 287 8.55 25.47 -12.47
C LEU A 287 7.46 26.48 -12.11
N ALA A 288 7.74 27.78 -12.18
CA ALA A 288 6.78 28.82 -11.82
C ALA A 288 5.49 28.78 -12.68
N ARG A 289 5.56 28.31 -13.93
CA ARG A 289 4.43 28.33 -14.89
C ARG A 289 3.40 27.22 -14.64
N THR A 290 3.87 25.99 -14.44
CA THR A 290 3.01 24.81 -14.17
C THR A 290 2.29 24.95 -12.83
N GLY A 291 2.99 25.46 -11.81
CA GLY A 291 2.40 25.72 -10.49
C GLY A 291 1.28 26.77 -10.49
N ARG A 292 1.28 27.74 -11.42
CA ARG A 292 0.18 28.72 -11.56
C ARG A 292 -1.07 28.09 -12.16
N LEU A 293 -0.92 27.29 -13.23
CA LEU A 293 -2.04 26.60 -13.88
C LEU A 293 -2.75 25.63 -12.91
N ARG A 294 -1.97 24.84 -12.17
CA ARG A 294 -2.50 23.92 -11.15
C ARG A 294 -3.32 24.65 -10.08
N ARG A 295 -2.86 25.82 -9.62
CA ARG A 295 -3.59 26.64 -8.63
C ARG A 295 -4.86 27.26 -9.20
N LEU A 296 -4.84 27.72 -10.46
CA LEU A 296 -6.01 28.26 -11.14
C LEU A 296 -7.11 27.21 -11.29
N LEU A 297 -6.76 26.02 -11.80
CA LEU A 297 -7.71 24.91 -11.99
C LEU A 297 -8.34 24.45 -10.67
N LEU A 298 -7.56 24.41 -9.58
CA LEU A 298 -8.09 24.09 -8.26
C LEU A 298 -9.10 25.14 -7.77
N ARG A 299 -8.82 26.42 -7.96
CA ARG A 299 -9.75 27.51 -7.59
C ARG A 299 -11.04 27.45 -8.39
N LEU A 300 -10.94 27.21 -9.70
CA LEU A 300 -12.12 27.02 -10.56
C LEU A 300 -12.95 25.82 -10.13
N LEU A 301 -12.30 24.71 -9.76
CA LEU A 301 -12.99 23.52 -9.23
C LEU A 301 -13.76 23.84 -7.94
N ILE A 302 -13.11 24.49 -6.97
CA ILE A 302 -13.76 24.88 -5.71
C ILE A 302 -14.95 25.81 -5.99
N GLY A 303 -14.79 26.77 -6.89
CA GLY A 303 -15.88 27.66 -7.30
C GLY A 303 -17.06 26.91 -7.94
N CYS A 304 -16.77 25.97 -8.84
CA CYS A 304 -17.79 25.14 -9.51
C CYS A 304 -18.58 24.29 -8.51
N ILE A 305 -17.90 23.65 -7.56
CA ILE A 305 -18.54 22.86 -6.49
C ILE A 305 -19.40 23.78 -5.61
N GLY A 306 -18.89 24.95 -5.24
CA GLY A 306 -19.62 25.93 -4.44
C GLY A 306 -20.92 26.39 -5.11
N VAL A 307 -20.89 26.65 -6.41
CA VAL A 307 -22.09 27.00 -7.20
C VAL A 307 -23.10 25.85 -7.21
N GLY A 308 -22.66 24.61 -7.46
CA GLY A 308 -23.55 23.45 -7.48
C GLY A 308 -24.23 23.21 -6.13
N VAL A 309 -23.47 23.25 -5.03
CA VAL A 309 -24.02 23.11 -3.66
C VAL A 309 -24.97 24.26 -3.33
N GLY A 310 -24.63 25.49 -3.72
CA GLY A 310 -25.49 26.66 -3.53
C GLY A 310 -26.84 26.52 -4.22
N VAL A 311 -26.86 26.06 -5.47
CA VAL A 311 -28.11 25.83 -6.24
C VAL A 311 -28.97 24.76 -5.58
N VAL A 312 -28.38 23.64 -5.13
CA VAL A 312 -29.13 22.59 -4.42
C VAL A 312 -29.70 23.12 -3.10
N ALA A 313 -28.89 23.84 -2.31
CA ALA A 313 -29.35 24.41 -1.04
C ALA A 313 -30.49 25.42 -1.23
N VAL A 314 -30.38 26.32 -2.21
CA VAL A 314 -31.44 27.27 -2.55
C VAL A 314 -32.70 26.54 -3.01
N SER A 315 -32.56 25.48 -3.82
CA SER A 315 -33.70 24.68 -4.29
C SER A 315 -34.43 23.99 -3.14
N ILE A 316 -33.70 23.39 -2.19
CA ILE A 316 -34.28 22.77 -0.99
C ILE A 316 -35.00 23.82 -0.12
N VAL A 317 -34.42 25.00 0.05
CA VAL A 317 -35.03 26.09 0.83
C VAL A 317 -36.29 26.61 0.14
N LEU A 318 -36.27 26.78 -1.18
CA LEU A 318 -37.44 27.22 -1.96
C LEU A 318 -38.57 26.18 -1.90
N ASP A 319 -38.24 24.90 -2.00
CA ASP A 319 -39.20 23.80 -1.86
C ASP A 319 -39.82 23.75 -0.45
N ALA A 320 -39.00 23.93 0.59
CA ALA A 320 -39.45 23.94 1.98
C ALA A 320 -40.33 25.15 2.33
N ILE A 321 -40.05 26.33 1.77
CA ILE A 321 -40.81 27.55 2.03
C ILE A 321 -42.08 27.63 1.19
N SER A 322 -42.07 27.05 -0.02
CA SER A 322 -43.17 27.19 -0.95
C SER A 322 -43.38 25.91 -1.74
N SER A 323 -44.25 25.05 -1.20
CA SER A 323 -44.71 23.79 -1.82
C SER A 323 -45.43 23.96 -3.18
N ARG A 324 -45.36 25.15 -3.81
CA ARG A 324 -46.03 25.51 -5.08
C ARG A 324 -45.16 26.28 -6.07
N ILE A 325 -43.89 26.61 -5.78
CA ILE A 325 -43.08 27.48 -6.67
C ILE A 325 -42.21 26.70 -7.65
N LEU A 326 -41.72 25.50 -7.30
CA LEU A 326 -41.04 24.63 -8.25
C LEU A 326 -42.07 23.87 -9.09
N ASN A 327 -42.51 24.50 -10.18
CA ASN A 327 -43.18 23.78 -11.26
C ASN A 327 -42.18 22.82 -11.94
N ALA A 328 -42.65 21.83 -12.71
CA ALA A 328 -41.80 20.86 -13.42
C ALA A 328 -40.62 21.52 -14.20
N THR A 329 -40.84 22.70 -14.77
CA THR A 329 -39.80 23.48 -15.46
C THR A 329 -38.66 23.96 -14.55
N GLY A 330 -38.96 24.26 -13.28
CA GLY A 330 -37.96 24.64 -12.28
C GLY A 330 -37.10 23.45 -11.86
N GLU A 331 -37.72 22.27 -11.69
CA GLU A 331 -37.00 21.02 -11.39
C GLU A 331 -36.05 20.64 -12.54
N ASP A 332 -36.49 20.77 -13.79
CA ASP A 332 -35.65 20.53 -14.97
C ASP A 332 -34.44 21.48 -15.05
N VAL A 333 -34.63 22.77 -14.72
CA VAL A 333 -33.55 23.75 -14.68
C VAL A 333 -32.56 23.42 -13.56
N VAL A 334 -33.04 23.07 -12.36
CA VAL A 334 -32.17 22.67 -11.25
C VAL A 334 -31.39 21.42 -11.63
N LEU A 335 -32.04 20.41 -12.20
CA LEU A 335 -31.39 19.18 -12.66
C LEU A 335 -30.33 19.47 -13.73
N LEU A 336 -30.64 20.30 -14.73
CA LEU A 336 -29.71 20.69 -15.79
C LEU A 336 -28.48 21.43 -15.24
N VAL A 337 -28.68 22.36 -14.30
CA VAL A 337 -27.60 23.12 -13.66
C VAL A 337 -26.72 22.19 -12.83
N VAL A 338 -27.32 21.29 -12.04
CA VAL A 338 -26.58 20.31 -11.23
C VAL A 338 -25.80 19.34 -12.13
N ALA A 339 -26.42 18.81 -13.18
CA ALA A 339 -25.75 17.94 -14.14
C ALA A 339 -24.57 18.66 -14.85
N SER A 340 -24.78 19.90 -15.27
CA SER A 340 -23.73 20.73 -15.89
C SER A 340 -22.58 21.01 -14.93
N ALA A 341 -22.88 21.31 -13.66
CA ALA A 341 -21.88 21.52 -12.62
C ALA A 341 -21.08 20.25 -12.33
N ILE A 342 -21.71 19.08 -12.33
CA ILE A 342 -21.03 17.78 -12.17
C ILE A 342 -20.09 17.53 -13.36
N LEU A 343 -20.56 17.69 -14.59
CA LEU A 343 -19.75 17.47 -15.80
C LEU A 343 -18.56 18.45 -15.86
N LEU A 344 -18.79 19.72 -15.55
CA LEU A 344 -17.73 20.73 -15.49
C LEU A 344 -16.72 20.42 -14.37
N SER A 345 -17.19 19.97 -13.20
CA SER A 345 -16.31 19.56 -12.09
C SER A 345 -15.42 18.38 -12.49
N ILE A 346 -15.95 17.39 -13.20
CA ILE A 346 -15.16 16.26 -13.72
C ILE A 346 -14.08 16.77 -14.68
N ALA A 347 -14.44 17.64 -15.63
CA ALA A 347 -13.47 18.23 -16.56
C ALA A 347 -12.37 19.03 -15.85
N LEU A 348 -12.73 19.83 -14.85
CA LEU A 348 -11.79 20.61 -14.03
C LEU A 348 -10.87 19.71 -13.19
N VAL A 349 -11.39 18.63 -12.60
CA VAL A 349 -10.58 17.63 -11.88
C VAL A 349 -9.58 16.95 -12.82
N LEU A 350 -10.02 16.53 -14.00
CA LEU A 350 -9.15 15.91 -15.00
C LEU A 350 -8.08 16.89 -15.47
N GLY A 351 -8.44 18.14 -15.76
CA GLY A 351 -7.49 19.18 -16.12
C GLY A 351 -6.47 19.44 -15.01
N TRP A 352 -6.92 19.52 -13.76
CA TRP A 352 -6.05 19.69 -12.60
C TRP A 352 -5.08 18.50 -12.43
N CYS A 353 -5.58 17.28 -12.57
CA CYS A 353 -4.78 16.06 -12.55
C CYS A 353 -3.72 16.05 -13.66
N ALA A 354 -4.09 16.46 -14.87
CA ALA A 354 -3.17 16.56 -16.00
C ALA A 354 -2.07 17.59 -15.76
N ALA A 355 -2.43 18.78 -15.24
CA ALA A 355 -1.48 19.83 -14.90
C ALA A 355 -0.53 19.40 -13.77
N ALA A 356 -1.04 18.72 -12.73
CA ALA A 356 -0.24 18.17 -11.65
C ALA A 356 0.71 17.07 -12.15
N ASP A 357 0.25 16.16 -13.01
CA ASP A 357 1.09 15.11 -13.60
C ASP A 357 2.19 15.69 -14.51
N ALA A 358 1.91 16.78 -15.23
CA ALA A 358 2.90 17.47 -16.05
C ALA A 358 3.98 18.15 -15.19
N ASP A 359 3.58 18.76 -14.07
CA ASP A 359 4.50 19.38 -13.11
C ASP A 359 5.45 18.35 -12.50
N VAL A 360 4.92 17.21 -12.03
CA VAL A 360 5.73 16.12 -11.47
C VAL A 360 6.68 15.54 -12.52
N ARG A 361 6.21 15.33 -13.77
CA ARG A 361 7.07 14.87 -14.87
C ARG A 361 8.22 15.85 -15.16
N SER A 362 7.92 17.15 -15.22
CA SER A 362 8.94 18.18 -15.42
C SER A 362 9.99 18.17 -14.32
N ARG A 363 9.59 18.03 -13.05
CA ARG A 363 10.51 17.91 -11.90
C ARG A 363 11.42 16.69 -12.01
N ARG A 364 10.85 15.54 -12.37
CA ARG A 364 11.62 14.28 -12.51
C ARG A 364 12.59 14.35 -13.68
N ASP A 365 12.18 14.93 -14.81
CA ASP A 365 13.06 15.13 -15.97
C ASP A 365 14.21 16.09 -15.65
N LEU A 366 13.95 17.13 -14.86
CA LEU A 366 14.98 18.06 -14.39
C LEU A 366 15.99 17.34 -13.48
N ALA A 367 15.50 16.54 -12.53
CA ALA A 367 16.32 15.75 -11.64
C ALA A 367 17.19 14.71 -12.37
N ARG A 368 16.63 14.05 -13.41
CA ARG A 368 17.39 13.14 -14.29
C ARG A 368 18.53 13.86 -15.01
N ARG A 369 18.24 15.04 -15.56
CA ARG A 369 19.27 15.87 -16.22
C ARG A 369 20.34 16.33 -15.24
N TRP A 370 19.94 16.75 -14.05
CA TRP A 370 20.87 17.14 -12.98
C TRP A 370 21.80 15.97 -12.61
N MET A 371 21.27 14.77 -12.40
CA MET A 371 22.07 13.56 -12.11
C MET A 371 22.98 13.13 -13.27
N ALA A 372 22.53 13.32 -14.52
CA ALA A 372 23.31 12.96 -15.70
C ALA A 372 24.60 13.79 -15.83
N LEU A 373 24.59 15.04 -15.36
CA LEU A 373 25.72 15.96 -15.44
C LEU A 373 26.76 15.76 -14.31
N ARG A 374 26.42 14.99 -13.26
CA ARG A 374 27.24 14.84 -12.05
C ARG A 374 28.23 13.67 -12.14
N ASP A 375 29.37 13.81 -11.46
CA ASP A 375 30.45 12.82 -11.44
C ASP A 375 30.10 11.58 -10.61
N GLY A 376 30.84 10.48 -10.78
CA GLY A 376 30.57 9.21 -10.09
C GLY A 376 30.56 9.30 -8.55
N GLY A 377 31.37 10.18 -7.97
CA GLY A 377 31.36 10.45 -6.52
C GLY A 377 30.09 11.17 -6.06
N GLU A 378 29.61 12.12 -6.86
CA GLU A 378 28.40 12.90 -6.59
C GLU A 378 27.13 12.06 -6.80
N ARG A 379 27.12 11.20 -7.82
CA ARG A 379 26.05 10.21 -8.02
C ARG A 379 25.95 9.24 -6.85
N LYS A 380 27.07 8.85 -6.23
CA LYS A 380 27.08 8.02 -5.02
C LYS A 380 26.48 8.75 -3.80
N ARG A 381 26.68 10.07 -3.68
CA ARG A 381 26.03 10.88 -2.62
C ARG A 381 24.51 10.80 -2.72
N GLY A 382 23.99 10.69 -3.94
CA GLY A 382 22.57 10.51 -4.23
C GLY A 382 21.84 11.82 -4.52
N MET A 383 20.66 11.70 -5.12
CA MET A 383 19.83 12.83 -5.56
C MET A 383 19.44 13.77 -4.39
N PRO A 384 19.51 15.10 -4.59
CA PRO A 384 19.06 16.11 -3.63
C PRO A 384 17.63 15.90 -3.11
N THR A 385 17.38 16.26 -1.86
CA THR A 385 16.08 16.09 -1.19
C THR A 385 14.92 16.77 -1.94
N PRO A 386 15.06 18.01 -2.46
CA PRO A 386 13.99 18.68 -3.21
C PRO A 386 13.56 17.91 -4.46
N PHE A 387 14.49 17.22 -5.12
CA PHE A 387 14.18 16.37 -6.26
C PHE A 387 13.56 15.04 -5.82
N LEU A 388 14.02 14.43 -4.72
CA LEU A 388 13.42 13.22 -4.16
C LEU A 388 11.93 13.42 -3.81
N LEU A 389 11.55 14.62 -3.36
CA LEU A 389 10.15 14.95 -3.09
C LEU A 389 9.25 14.78 -4.33
N ALA A 390 9.77 14.97 -5.54
CA ALA A 390 9.01 14.74 -6.78
C ALA A 390 8.66 13.26 -7.02
N TRP A 391 9.38 12.31 -6.40
CA TRP A 391 9.03 10.89 -6.41
C TRP A 391 8.04 10.53 -5.30
N THR A 392 8.00 11.30 -4.21
CA THR A 392 6.96 11.15 -3.17
C THR A 392 5.63 11.78 -3.57
N GLU A 393 5.63 12.80 -4.43
CA GLU A 393 4.40 13.34 -4.99
C GLU A 393 3.71 12.28 -5.89
N GLN A 394 2.43 12.06 -5.64
CA GLN A 394 1.63 11.12 -6.41
C GLN A 394 1.58 11.52 -7.88
N ALA A 395 2.29 10.77 -8.72
CA ALA A 395 2.21 10.82 -10.17
C ALA A 395 1.08 9.92 -10.69
N TRP A 396 0.62 10.22 -11.91
CA TRP A 396 -0.45 9.50 -12.62
C TRP A 396 -1.86 9.77 -12.07
N ARG A 397 -2.07 10.94 -11.47
CA ARG A 397 -3.37 11.37 -10.96
C ARG A 397 -4.45 11.31 -12.02
N LEU A 398 -4.11 11.66 -13.26
CA LEU A 398 -5.06 11.64 -14.37
C LEU A 398 -5.51 10.20 -14.69
N ARG A 399 -4.56 9.26 -14.70
CA ARG A 399 -4.88 7.85 -14.95
C ARG A 399 -5.62 7.21 -13.77
N SER A 400 -5.29 7.55 -12.52
CA SER A 400 -6.03 7.05 -11.36
C SER A 400 -7.43 7.63 -11.28
N ALA A 401 -7.60 8.93 -11.56
CA ALA A 401 -8.91 9.57 -11.64
C ALA A 401 -9.74 8.96 -12.79
N GLY A 402 -9.14 8.78 -13.96
CA GLY A 402 -9.76 8.10 -15.09
C GLY A 402 -10.17 6.67 -14.75
N ALA A 403 -9.29 5.89 -14.10
CA ALA A 403 -9.62 4.54 -13.66
C ALA A 403 -10.83 4.51 -12.70
N GLY A 404 -10.90 5.46 -11.76
CA GLY A 404 -12.03 5.62 -10.84
C GLY A 404 -13.32 5.97 -11.57
N ILE A 405 -13.30 6.99 -12.42
CA ILE A 405 -14.47 7.44 -13.20
C ILE A 405 -15.01 6.30 -14.07
N TRP A 406 -14.15 5.62 -14.84
CA TRP A 406 -14.58 4.52 -15.72
C TRP A 406 -15.13 3.33 -14.93
N SER A 407 -14.55 3.02 -13.76
CA SER A 407 -15.05 1.95 -12.90
C SER A 407 -16.42 2.27 -12.30
N VAL A 408 -16.64 3.50 -11.85
CA VAL A 408 -17.93 3.95 -11.28
C VAL A 408 -19.01 4.00 -12.36
N VAL A 409 -18.73 4.63 -13.50
CA VAL A 409 -19.68 4.70 -14.62
C VAL A 409 -20.00 3.30 -15.13
N GLY A 410 -19.00 2.43 -15.27
CA GLY A 410 -19.19 1.04 -15.66
C GLY A 410 -20.05 0.25 -14.66
N ALA A 411 -19.81 0.40 -13.35
CA ALA A 411 -20.60 -0.24 -12.31
C ALA A 411 -22.07 0.22 -12.32
N VAL A 412 -22.31 1.53 -12.46
CA VAL A 412 -23.67 2.09 -12.58
C VAL A 412 -24.37 1.54 -13.81
N MET A 413 -23.70 1.48 -14.96
CA MET A 413 -24.25 0.90 -16.20
C MET A 413 -24.59 -0.59 -16.05
N ILE A 414 -23.78 -1.37 -15.32
CA ILE A 414 -24.09 -2.78 -15.02
C ILE A 414 -25.37 -2.87 -14.18
N ILE A 415 -25.50 -2.04 -13.14
CA ILE A 415 -26.71 -2.01 -12.28
C ILE A 415 -27.94 -1.66 -13.12
N ILE A 416 -27.87 -0.59 -13.92
CA ILE A 416 -28.96 -0.18 -14.82
C ILE A 416 -29.29 -1.30 -15.81
N GLY A 417 -28.28 -1.95 -16.38
CA GLY A 417 -28.46 -3.07 -17.30
C GLY A 417 -29.17 -4.27 -16.65
N ILE A 418 -28.82 -4.62 -15.41
CA ILE A 418 -29.48 -5.70 -14.65
C ILE A 418 -30.94 -5.34 -14.36
N VAL A 419 -31.21 -4.12 -13.88
CA VAL A 419 -32.58 -3.65 -13.62
C VAL A 419 -33.39 -3.65 -14.92
N ALA A 420 -32.83 -3.16 -16.02
CA ALA A 420 -33.48 -3.17 -17.32
C ALA A 420 -33.77 -4.58 -17.84
N LEU A 421 -32.91 -5.56 -17.54
CA LEU A 421 -33.16 -6.97 -17.90
C LEU A 421 -34.37 -7.55 -17.16
N VAL A 422 -34.59 -7.16 -15.90
CA VAL A 422 -35.67 -7.69 -15.06
C VAL A 422 -37.00 -6.98 -15.34
N ASP A 423 -37.00 -5.65 -15.51
CA ASP A 423 -38.20 -4.83 -15.32
C ASP A 423 -38.34 -3.68 -16.33
N SER A 424 -37.86 -3.82 -17.57
CA SER A 424 -38.06 -2.80 -18.61
C SER A 424 -38.77 -3.31 -19.84
N GLU A 425 -39.37 -2.40 -20.61
CA GLU A 425 -39.92 -2.65 -21.95
C GLU A 425 -38.88 -2.42 -23.07
N LEU A 426 -37.63 -2.11 -22.74
CA LEU A 426 -36.59 -1.82 -23.73
C LEU A 426 -36.32 -3.03 -24.65
N PRO A 427 -35.91 -2.84 -25.92
CA PRO A 427 -35.50 -3.96 -26.75
C PRO A 427 -34.35 -4.77 -26.11
N LEU A 428 -34.37 -6.10 -26.25
CA LEU A 428 -33.37 -7.00 -25.65
C LEU A 428 -31.93 -6.59 -26.00
N PHE A 429 -31.68 -6.21 -27.25
CA PHE A 429 -30.36 -5.75 -27.71
C PHE A 429 -29.89 -4.49 -26.98
N THR A 430 -30.78 -3.55 -26.67
CA THR A 430 -30.44 -2.34 -25.92
C THR A 430 -30.03 -2.68 -24.50
N ARG A 431 -30.76 -3.60 -23.83
CA ARG A 431 -30.44 -4.05 -22.46
C ARG A 431 -29.08 -4.74 -22.40
N ILE A 432 -28.83 -5.67 -23.33
CA ILE A 432 -27.55 -6.36 -23.44
C ILE A 432 -26.43 -5.36 -23.76
N GLY A 433 -26.67 -4.39 -24.66
CA GLY A 433 -25.72 -3.33 -24.99
C GLY A 433 -25.30 -2.48 -23.78
N ILE A 434 -26.26 -2.11 -22.92
CA ILE A 434 -25.99 -1.37 -21.67
C ILE A 434 -25.11 -2.22 -20.73
N LEU A 435 -25.43 -3.49 -20.56
CA LEU A 435 -24.66 -4.39 -19.69
C LEU A 435 -23.23 -4.62 -20.20
N VAL A 436 -23.08 -4.92 -21.49
CA VAL A 436 -21.77 -5.17 -22.13
C VAL A 436 -20.89 -3.92 -22.11
N SER A 437 -21.47 -2.74 -22.38
CA SER A 437 -20.73 -1.49 -22.28
C SER A 437 -20.29 -1.21 -20.84
N GLY A 438 -21.14 -1.44 -19.84
CA GLY A 438 -20.77 -1.36 -18.43
C GLY A 438 -19.58 -2.25 -18.06
N LEU A 439 -19.60 -3.52 -18.48
CA LEU A 439 -18.49 -4.46 -18.29
C LEU A 439 -17.20 -4.00 -18.98
N ALA A 440 -17.30 -3.49 -20.21
CA ALA A 440 -16.15 -2.96 -20.95
C ALA A 440 -15.51 -1.76 -20.22
N LEU A 441 -16.32 -0.83 -19.69
CA LEU A 441 -15.84 0.33 -18.95
C LEU A 441 -15.14 -0.07 -17.63
N VAL A 442 -15.69 -1.04 -16.89
CA VAL A 442 -15.01 -1.60 -15.72
C VAL A 442 -13.67 -2.24 -16.11
N GLY A 443 -13.63 -3.00 -17.22
CA GLY A 443 -12.40 -3.59 -17.75
C GLY A 443 -11.33 -2.53 -18.08
N ILE A 444 -11.73 -1.41 -18.70
CA ILE A 444 -10.83 -0.27 -18.97
C ILE A 444 -10.32 0.33 -17.66
N GLY A 445 -11.20 0.53 -16.66
CA GLY A 445 -10.83 1.03 -15.34
C GLY A 445 -9.76 0.16 -14.65
N VAL A 446 -9.97 -1.17 -14.65
CA VAL A 446 -9.02 -2.14 -14.10
C VAL A 446 -7.70 -2.12 -14.86
N ALA A 447 -7.72 -2.10 -16.19
CA ALA A 447 -6.51 -2.05 -17.02
C ALA A 447 -5.69 -0.77 -16.76
N MET A 448 -6.37 0.39 -16.64
CA MET A 448 -5.72 1.64 -16.27
C MET A 448 -5.09 1.55 -14.88
N PHE A 449 -5.81 1.03 -13.88
CA PHE A 449 -5.29 0.84 -12.52
C PHE A 449 -4.05 -0.08 -12.50
N MET A 450 -4.08 -1.20 -13.24
CA MET A 450 -2.93 -2.09 -13.40
C MET A 450 -1.75 -1.38 -14.09
N SER A 451 -2.01 -0.52 -15.07
CA SER A 451 -0.93 0.24 -15.73
C SER A 451 -0.26 1.24 -14.79
N VAL A 452 -1.03 1.90 -13.93
CA VAL A 452 -0.52 2.85 -12.93
C VAL A 452 0.34 2.12 -11.90
N THR A 453 -0.13 0.99 -11.37
CA THR A 453 0.62 0.20 -10.39
C THR A 453 1.94 -0.33 -10.96
N ARG A 454 1.96 -0.77 -12.23
CA ARG A 454 3.21 -1.18 -12.90
C ARG A 454 4.20 -0.02 -13.04
N ARG A 455 3.73 1.17 -13.44
CA ARG A 455 4.57 2.36 -13.60
C ARG A 455 5.12 2.86 -12.27
N ARG A 456 4.31 2.87 -11.22
CA ARG A 456 4.74 3.25 -9.86
C ARG A 456 5.89 2.39 -9.35
N ARG A 457 5.91 1.10 -9.68
CA ARG A 457 7.05 0.21 -9.33
C ARG A 457 8.33 0.62 -10.04
N ALA A 458 8.26 0.85 -11.35
CA ALA A 458 9.42 1.32 -12.12
C ALA A 458 9.94 2.66 -11.59
N GLU A 459 9.05 3.56 -11.18
CA GLU A 459 9.43 4.86 -10.60
C GLU A 459 10.05 4.74 -9.21
N ALA A 460 9.58 3.81 -8.38
CA ALA A 460 10.19 3.55 -7.08
C ALA A 460 11.58 2.91 -7.22
N GLU A 461 11.76 2.02 -8.20
CA GLU A 461 13.06 1.46 -8.56
C GLU A 461 14.03 2.56 -9.02
N GLU A 462 13.55 3.46 -9.88
CA GLU A 462 14.31 4.64 -10.31
C GLU A 462 14.64 5.59 -9.15
N MET A 463 13.70 5.83 -8.23
CA MET A 463 13.93 6.66 -7.04
C MET A 463 15.07 6.12 -6.20
N VAL A 464 15.09 4.81 -5.95
CA VAL A 464 16.15 4.18 -5.15
C VAL A 464 17.48 4.19 -5.88
N TYR A 465 17.47 3.96 -7.19
CA TYR A 465 18.68 4.05 -8.01
C TYR A 465 19.31 5.45 -7.93
N LEU A 466 18.50 6.50 -8.16
CA LEU A 466 18.99 7.87 -8.19
C LEU A 466 19.23 8.45 -6.79
N GLY A 467 18.50 8.00 -5.78
CA GLY A 467 18.63 8.46 -4.39
C GLY A 467 19.91 7.99 -3.69
N GLY A 468 20.58 6.96 -4.21
CA GLY A 468 21.94 6.57 -3.78
C GLY A 468 22.10 6.48 -2.26
N GLY A 469 23.20 7.04 -1.75
CA GLY A 469 23.54 7.05 -0.32
C GLY A 469 22.65 7.93 0.58
N ARG A 470 21.64 8.62 0.04
CA ARG A 470 20.61 9.33 0.84
C ARG A 470 19.44 8.42 1.20
N LEU A 471 19.15 7.40 0.39
CA LEU A 471 18.04 6.47 0.63
C LEU A 471 18.48 5.12 1.20
N LEU A 472 19.76 4.77 1.06
CA LEU A 472 20.34 3.52 1.56
C LEU A 472 21.23 3.82 2.77
N PRO A 473 21.16 3.02 3.85
CA PRO A 473 22.11 3.12 4.95
C PRO A 473 23.53 2.85 4.45
N PRO A 474 24.57 3.49 5.02
CA PRO A 474 25.94 3.34 4.56
C PRO A 474 26.39 1.87 4.69
N ASP A 475 27.04 1.35 3.64
CA ASP A 475 27.46 -0.05 3.51
C ASP A 475 28.46 -0.55 4.59
N GLY A 476 28.86 0.31 5.53
CA GLY A 476 29.91 0.04 6.54
C GLY A 476 29.45 -0.08 7.99
N LEU A 477 28.15 -0.27 8.26
CA LEU A 477 27.62 -0.53 9.61
C LEU A 477 27.20 -1.99 9.84
N SER A 478 27.57 -2.90 8.94
CA SER A 478 27.42 -4.36 9.09
C SER A 478 28.68 -5.00 9.64
#